data_AF-A0A916CFF5-F1
#
_entry.id   AF-A0A916CFF5-F1
#
_cell.length_a   1.000
_cell.length_b   1.000
_cell.length_c   1.000
_cell.angle_alpha   90.00
_cell.angle_beta   90.00
_cell.angle_gamma   90.00
#
_symmetry.space_group_name_H-M   'P 1'
#
loop_
_entity.id
_entity.type
_entity.pdbx_description
1 polymer ?
#
loop_
_entity_poly.entity_id
_entity_poly.type
_entity_poly.pdbx_seq_one_letter_code
_entity_poly.pdbx_strand_id
1 'polypeptide(L)'
;MNCFRRIVPGPVLAQLLIVTACALPAACSTTSLPEADPALQALPQAGDYCLAAERVVSRSSLPMQLVVHRDFQDFVRSKALIAGPTLQQFDWMDADGKPLGISCKLKSSDHLLQAFGPGSAGPDGRCQDMNRAVLALVARQVPHPAFPRVVLDPDEVVVNEQQPGMTGPDWLAPFTLATVDADGSLRIHSKGFIVDFLDPRFAAMPERFRGVHYCHFIAPDYLRALLEGKAGAGAVIGRKLDLPAAR
;
A
#
# COMPACT_ATOMS: atom_id res chain seq x y z
N MET A 1 38.66 -82.46 -1.07
CA MET A 1 39.45 -82.13 -2.27
C MET A 1 39.19 -80.68 -2.63
N ASN A 2 40.27 -79.87 -2.60
CA ASN A 2 40.52 -78.56 -3.24
C ASN A 2 39.46 -77.45 -3.11
N CYS A 3 39.76 -76.18 -2.84
CA CYS A 3 41.01 -75.45 -3.02
C CYS A 3 40.97 -74.16 -2.18
N PHE A 4 42.15 -73.76 -1.73
CA PHE A 4 42.51 -72.50 -1.06
C PHE A 4 42.02 -71.23 -1.78
N ARG A 5 41.72 -70.17 -1.01
CA ARG A 5 42.28 -68.83 -1.27
C ARG A 5 42.32 -67.97 -0.01
N ARG A 6 43.55 -67.56 0.35
CA ARG A 6 43.91 -66.56 1.36
C ARG A 6 43.54 -65.16 0.84
N ILE A 7 43.04 -64.30 1.72
CA ILE A 7 43.02 -62.84 1.54
C ILE A 7 43.73 -62.21 2.74
N VAL A 8 44.67 -61.33 2.44
CA VAL A 8 45.53 -60.58 3.37
C VAL A 8 44.85 -59.25 3.73
N PRO A 9 44.91 -58.77 4.99
CA PRO A 9 44.35 -57.47 5.38
C PRO A 9 45.31 -56.31 5.05
N GLY A 10 44.79 -55.27 4.42
CA GLY A 10 45.46 -53.98 4.21
C GLY A 10 45.10 -52.96 5.31
N PRO A 11 45.95 -51.94 5.55
CA PRO A 11 45.89 -51.10 6.74
C PRO A 11 44.75 -50.09 6.73
N VAL A 12 44.17 -49.89 7.92
CA VAL A 12 43.15 -48.90 8.26
C VAL A 12 43.79 -47.51 8.27
N LEU A 13 43.40 -46.63 7.35
CA LEU A 13 43.70 -45.20 7.43
C LEU A 13 42.79 -44.56 8.51
N ALA A 14 43.39 -44.12 9.61
CA ALA A 14 42.74 -43.26 10.58
C ALA A 14 42.64 -41.83 10.02
N GLN A 15 41.44 -41.39 9.67
CA GLN A 15 41.16 -39.99 9.33
C GLN A 15 40.95 -39.18 10.61
N LEU A 16 41.83 -38.19 10.84
CA LEU A 16 41.68 -37.16 11.85
C LEU A 16 40.46 -36.28 11.51
N LEU A 17 39.44 -36.29 12.38
CA LEU A 17 38.36 -35.32 12.39
C LEU A 17 38.86 -34.02 13.04
N ILE A 18 39.15 -33.01 12.23
CA ILE A 18 39.38 -31.64 12.68
C ILE A 18 37.99 -31.02 12.92
N VAL A 19 37.62 -30.86 14.19
CA VAL A 19 36.42 -30.13 14.60
C VAL A 19 36.74 -28.63 14.55
N THR A 20 36.48 -27.99 13.41
CA THR A 20 36.54 -26.53 13.29
C THR A 20 35.30 -25.94 13.92
N ALA A 21 35.43 -25.38 15.12
CA ALA A 21 34.37 -24.64 15.79
C ALA A 21 34.09 -23.33 15.04
N CYS A 22 33.06 -23.32 14.18
CA CYS A 22 32.49 -22.11 13.61
C CYS A 22 31.78 -21.31 14.72
N ALA A 23 32.47 -20.32 15.29
CA ALA A 23 31.84 -19.26 16.06
C ALA A 23 31.00 -18.39 15.10
N LEU A 24 29.69 -18.66 15.02
CA LEU A 24 28.75 -17.84 14.28
C LEU A 24 28.57 -16.51 15.02
N PRO A 25 28.89 -15.35 14.41
CA PRO A 25 28.53 -14.07 14.98
C PRO A 25 27.01 -13.97 15.03
N ALA A 26 26.46 -13.76 16.22
CA ALA A 26 25.06 -13.40 16.40
C ALA A 26 24.81 -12.04 15.74
N ALA A 27 24.37 -12.06 14.48
CA ALA A 27 23.90 -10.87 13.79
C ALA A 27 22.62 -10.40 14.49
N CYS A 28 22.75 -9.41 15.38
CA CYS A 28 21.61 -8.61 15.80
C CYS A 28 21.09 -7.88 14.57
N SER A 29 20.07 -8.45 13.94
CA SER A 29 19.28 -7.78 12.92
C SER A 29 18.56 -6.62 13.58
N THR A 30 19.17 -5.44 13.57
CA THR A 30 18.49 -4.20 13.88
C THR A 30 17.48 -3.96 12.78
N THR A 31 16.20 -4.19 13.08
CA THR A 31 15.09 -3.82 12.20
C THR A 31 15.11 -2.30 12.06
N SER A 32 15.69 -1.79 10.97
CA SER A 32 15.65 -0.38 10.66
C SER A 32 14.21 0.01 10.32
N LEU A 33 13.71 1.04 10.99
CA LEU A 33 12.43 1.64 10.63
C LEU A 33 12.52 2.19 9.20
N PRO A 34 11.42 2.17 8.43
CA PRO A 34 11.38 2.84 7.13
C PRO A 34 11.77 4.31 7.29
N GLU A 35 12.63 4.80 6.40
CA GLU A 35 12.98 6.21 6.34
C GLU A 35 11.73 7.04 5.97
N ALA A 36 11.61 8.24 6.54
CA ALA A 36 10.48 9.11 6.21
C ALA A 36 10.62 9.64 4.79
N ASP A 37 9.53 9.61 4.03
CA ASP A 37 9.50 10.19 2.70
C ASP A 37 9.73 11.72 2.80
N PRO A 38 10.66 12.31 2.02
CA PRO A 38 10.91 13.74 2.08
C PRO A 38 9.68 14.60 1.75
N ALA A 39 8.70 14.07 1.01
CA ALA A 39 7.44 14.75 0.72
C ALA A 39 6.48 14.81 1.92
N LEU A 40 6.73 14.02 2.98
CA LEU A 40 5.88 13.94 4.18
C LEU A 40 6.69 14.10 5.48
N GLN A 41 6.76 15.34 5.97
CA GLN A 41 7.51 15.68 7.19
C GLN A 41 6.70 15.54 8.50
N ALA A 42 5.37 15.52 8.39
CA ALA A 42 4.45 15.41 9.53
C ALA A 42 3.21 14.60 9.13
N LEU A 43 2.52 14.04 10.13
CA LEU A 43 1.29 13.29 9.88
C LEU A 43 0.22 14.26 9.33
N PRO A 44 -0.35 13.97 8.16
CA PRO A 44 -1.42 14.79 7.63
C PRO A 44 -2.66 14.64 8.50
N GLN A 45 -3.39 15.73 8.67
CA GLN A 45 -4.73 15.66 9.24
C GLN A 45 -5.64 14.85 8.32
N ALA A 46 -6.60 14.12 8.89
CA ALA A 46 -7.52 13.31 8.10
C ALA A 46 -8.18 14.13 6.99
N GLY A 47 -8.68 15.34 7.31
CA GLY A 47 -9.37 16.21 6.34
C GLY A 47 -8.54 16.69 5.15
N ASP A 48 -7.21 16.63 5.21
CA ASP A 48 -6.30 17.07 4.15
C ASP A 48 -5.43 15.92 3.59
N TYR A 49 -5.79 14.67 3.92
CA TYR A 49 -4.94 13.51 3.67
C TYR A 49 -4.63 13.30 2.19
N CYS A 50 -5.62 13.43 1.31
CA CYS A 50 -5.38 13.22 -0.12
C CYS A 50 -4.44 14.27 -0.75
N LEU A 51 -4.33 15.48 -0.17
CA LEU A 51 -3.33 16.47 -0.61
C LEU A 51 -1.89 16.03 -0.26
N ALA A 52 -1.72 15.34 0.86
CA ALA A 52 -0.44 14.72 1.21
C ALA A 52 -0.18 13.49 0.34
N ALA A 53 -1.20 12.66 0.10
CA ALA A 53 -1.08 11.48 -0.74
C ALA A 53 -0.69 11.83 -2.19
N GLU A 54 -1.24 12.88 -2.79
CA GLU A 54 -0.84 13.36 -4.13
C GLU A 54 0.66 13.68 -4.22
N ARG A 55 1.21 14.34 -3.19
CA ARG A 55 2.63 14.70 -3.12
C ARG A 55 3.54 13.48 -3.02
N VAL A 56 3.09 12.42 -2.37
CA VAL A 56 3.88 11.18 -2.20
C VAL A 56 3.71 10.28 -3.42
N VAL A 57 2.48 10.02 -3.83
CA VAL A 57 2.15 9.03 -4.87
C VAL A 57 2.51 9.57 -6.25
N SER A 58 2.02 10.74 -6.64
CA SER A 58 2.26 11.29 -7.98
C SER A 58 3.44 12.26 -8.02
N ARG A 59 4.10 12.46 -6.87
CA ARG A 59 5.31 13.30 -6.73
C ARG A 59 5.10 14.71 -7.30
N SER A 60 3.87 15.22 -7.16
CA SER A 60 3.50 16.55 -7.64
C SER A 60 3.60 17.55 -6.50
N SER A 61 4.07 18.75 -6.81
CA SER A 61 4.03 19.92 -5.90
C SER A 61 2.98 20.95 -6.34
N LEU A 62 2.16 20.62 -7.34
CA LEU A 62 1.12 21.51 -7.82
C LEU A 62 0.12 21.82 -6.70
N PRO A 63 -0.39 23.06 -6.64
CA PRO A 63 -1.45 23.41 -5.70
C PRO A 63 -2.75 22.71 -6.13
N MET A 64 -3.16 21.72 -5.35
CA MET A 64 -4.41 21.00 -5.56
C MET A 64 -5.50 21.52 -4.61
N GLN A 65 -6.74 21.49 -5.08
CA GLN A 65 -7.94 21.61 -4.25
C GLN A 65 -8.35 20.22 -3.74
N LEU A 66 -9.08 20.19 -2.63
CA LEU A 66 -9.60 18.96 -2.06
C LEU A 66 -11.10 19.09 -1.78
N VAL A 67 -11.86 18.09 -2.23
CA VAL A 67 -13.26 17.91 -1.85
C VAL A 67 -13.37 16.67 -0.99
N VAL A 68 -13.76 16.86 0.28
CA VAL A 68 -14.05 15.77 1.22
C VAL A 68 -15.54 15.45 1.17
N HIS A 69 -15.86 14.21 0.84
CA HIS A 69 -17.24 13.74 0.70
C HIS A 69 -17.71 13.12 2.01
N ARG A 70 -18.90 13.54 2.47
CA ARG A 70 -19.60 12.88 3.59
C ARG A 70 -20.51 11.76 3.12
N ASP A 71 -21.08 11.91 1.93
CA ASP A 71 -21.92 10.89 1.32
C ASP A 71 -21.11 10.00 0.39
N PHE A 72 -21.29 8.69 0.55
CA PHE A 72 -20.56 7.70 -0.24
C PHE A 72 -20.94 7.74 -1.72
N GLN A 73 -22.22 7.97 -2.06
CA GLN A 73 -22.65 8.00 -3.46
C GLN A 73 -22.14 9.25 -4.19
N ASP A 74 -22.04 10.38 -3.49
CA ASP A 74 -21.38 11.58 -4.02
C ASP A 74 -19.89 11.32 -4.28
N PHE A 75 -19.21 10.64 -3.36
CA PHE A 75 -17.85 10.17 -3.62
C PHE A 75 -17.77 9.23 -4.82
N VAL A 76 -18.64 8.23 -4.94
CA VAL A 76 -18.63 7.27 -6.08
C VAL A 76 -18.73 8.03 -7.41
N ARG A 77 -19.67 8.98 -7.50
CA ARG A 77 -19.94 9.76 -8.72
C ARG A 77 -18.82 10.76 -9.05
N SER A 78 -18.13 11.30 -8.05
CA SER A 78 -17.05 12.28 -8.23
C SER A 78 -15.84 11.74 -9.01
N LYS A 79 -15.03 12.65 -9.55
CA LYS A 79 -13.76 12.36 -10.25
C LYS A 79 -12.74 13.45 -9.93
N ALA A 80 -11.46 13.09 -9.95
CA ALA A 80 -10.41 14.09 -9.85
C ALA A 80 -10.39 14.95 -11.11
N LEU A 81 -10.31 16.27 -10.94
CA LEU A 81 -10.41 17.24 -12.05
C LEU A 81 -9.02 17.80 -12.38
N ILE A 82 -8.78 18.11 -13.66
CA ILE A 82 -7.51 18.69 -14.12
C ILE A 82 -7.57 20.23 -14.23
N ALA A 83 -8.71 20.79 -14.66
CA ALA A 83 -8.92 22.24 -14.69
C ALA A 83 -9.28 22.71 -13.28
N GLY A 84 -8.41 23.53 -12.67
CA GLY A 84 -8.44 23.74 -11.22
C GLY A 84 -8.23 22.40 -10.50
N PRO A 85 -7.00 21.84 -10.52
CA PRO A 85 -6.73 20.48 -10.08
C PRO A 85 -7.40 20.16 -8.74
N THR A 86 -8.33 19.21 -8.74
CA THR A 86 -9.18 18.92 -7.58
C THR A 86 -9.18 17.43 -7.30
N LEU A 87 -8.76 17.05 -6.11
CA LEU A 87 -8.76 15.69 -5.60
C LEU A 87 -10.08 15.39 -4.88
N GLN A 88 -10.40 14.12 -4.73
CA GLN A 88 -11.61 13.67 -4.03
C GLN A 88 -11.22 12.76 -2.87
N GLN A 89 -11.80 12.99 -1.70
CA GLN A 89 -11.57 12.18 -0.50
C GLN A 89 -12.88 11.63 0.06
N PHE A 90 -12.82 10.40 0.59
CA PHE A 90 -13.85 9.84 1.44
C PHE A 90 -13.23 9.09 2.61
N ASP A 91 -13.73 9.35 3.82
CA ASP A 91 -13.21 8.75 5.05
C ASP A 91 -14.14 7.63 5.51
N TRP A 92 -13.58 6.44 5.71
CA TRP A 92 -14.29 5.31 6.29
C TRP A 92 -14.21 5.41 7.81
N MET A 93 -15.35 5.52 8.48
CA MET A 93 -15.42 5.70 9.93
C MET A 93 -15.79 4.40 10.64
N ASP A 94 -15.32 4.24 11.88
CA ASP A 94 -15.87 3.27 12.82
C ASP A 94 -17.19 3.76 13.44
N ALA A 95 -17.75 2.96 14.35
CA ALA A 95 -19.00 3.28 15.05
C ALA A 95 -18.90 4.52 15.96
N ASP A 96 -17.69 4.89 16.41
CA ASP A 96 -17.42 6.06 17.23
C ASP A 96 -17.11 7.31 16.38
N GLY A 97 -17.16 7.19 15.04
CA GLY A 97 -16.88 8.28 14.12
C GLY A 97 -15.38 8.55 13.89
N LYS A 98 -14.50 7.60 14.24
CA LYS A 98 -13.05 7.73 14.00
C LYS A 98 -12.68 7.16 12.63
N PRO A 99 -11.82 7.82 11.85
CA PRO A 99 -11.37 7.29 10.57
C PRO A 99 -10.58 5.98 10.73
N LEU A 100 -11.03 4.92 10.06
CA LEU A 100 -10.35 3.65 9.89
C LEU A 100 -9.45 3.68 8.64
N GLY A 101 -9.98 4.20 7.54
CA GLY A 101 -9.29 4.26 6.25
C GLY A 101 -9.75 5.45 5.42
N ILE A 102 -8.96 5.79 4.40
CA ILE A 102 -9.18 6.98 3.58
C ILE A 102 -9.10 6.57 2.11
N SER A 103 -10.11 6.94 1.33
CA SER A 103 -10.14 6.76 -0.12
C SER A 103 -9.81 8.06 -0.83
N CYS A 104 -8.84 8.03 -1.73
CA CYS A 104 -8.48 9.16 -2.56
C CYS A 104 -8.68 8.87 -4.04
N LYS A 105 -9.13 9.89 -4.77
CA LYS A 105 -9.00 9.99 -6.22
C LYS A 105 -7.98 11.09 -6.50
N LEU A 106 -6.77 10.66 -6.81
CA LEU A 106 -5.60 11.47 -7.10
C LEU A 106 -5.50 11.75 -8.60
N LYS A 107 -4.64 12.69 -9.00
CA LYS A 107 -4.31 12.86 -10.42
C LYS A 107 -3.09 12.02 -10.76
N SER A 108 -3.17 11.27 -11.85
CA SER A 108 -1.98 10.56 -12.33
C SER A 108 -0.95 11.56 -12.87
N SER A 109 0.31 11.18 -12.72
CA SER A 109 1.43 12.00 -13.15
C SER A 109 1.43 12.28 -14.64
N ASP A 110 0.99 11.32 -15.47
CA ASP A 110 0.95 11.50 -16.93
C ASP A 110 -0.02 12.62 -17.35
N HIS A 111 -1.19 12.72 -16.69
CA HIS A 111 -2.15 13.79 -16.94
C HIS A 111 -1.61 15.13 -16.45
N LEU A 112 -0.96 15.16 -15.28
CA LEU A 112 -0.35 16.39 -14.77
C LEU A 112 0.77 16.90 -15.68
N LEU A 113 1.62 16.01 -16.19
CA LEU A 113 2.68 16.35 -17.13
C LEU A 113 2.11 16.84 -18.47
N GLN A 114 1.06 16.19 -18.97
CA GLN A 114 0.37 16.59 -20.20
C GLN A 114 -0.28 17.98 -20.07
N ALA A 115 -0.88 18.29 -18.92
CA ALA A 115 -1.61 19.55 -18.71
C ALA A 115 -0.71 20.73 -18.29
N PHE A 116 0.32 20.48 -17.48
CA PHE A 116 1.13 21.53 -16.84
C PHE A 116 2.61 21.51 -17.27
N GLY A 117 3.00 20.58 -18.13
CA GLY A 117 4.35 20.48 -18.67
C GLY A 117 5.35 19.73 -17.78
N PRO A 118 6.60 19.54 -18.26
CA PRO A 118 7.65 18.85 -17.53
C PRO A 118 7.92 19.44 -16.14
N GLY A 119 8.13 18.59 -15.14
CA GLY A 119 8.43 18.98 -13.76
C GLY A 119 7.20 19.22 -12.88
N SER A 120 5.98 19.14 -13.44
CA SER A 120 4.73 19.26 -12.68
C SER A 120 4.42 18.04 -11.79
N ALA A 121 4.96 16.87 -12.15
CA ALA A 121 4.85 15.61 -11.41
C ALA A 121 6.07 14.72 -11.71
N GLY A 122 6.36 13.77 -10.80
CA GLY A 122 7.32 12.67 -11.01
C GLY A 122 6.60 11.39 -11.42
N PRO A 123 7.29 10.25 -11.61
CA PRO A 123 6.61 8.98 -11.91
C PRO A 123 5.67 8.59 -10.76
N ASP A 124 4.47 8.11 -11.11
CA ASP A 124 3.51 7.59 -10.13
C ASP A 124 4.15 6.45 -9.33
N GLY A 125 4.02 6.53 -8.02
CA GLY A 125 4.35 5.50 -7.05
C GLY A 125 3.17 4.58 -6.76
N ARG A 126 3.28 3.86 -5.66
CA ARG A 126 2.28 2.92 -5.14
C ARG A 126 1.40 3.60 -4.10
N CYS A 127 0.15 3.14 -3.91
CA CYS A 127 -0.64 3.62 -2.77
C CYS A 127 0.05 3.24 -1.44
N GLN A 128 0.74 2.10 -1.39
CA GLN A 128 1.56 1.70 -0.25
C GLN A 128 2.73 2.65 0.04
N ASP A 129 3.18 3.48 -0.91
CA ASP A 129 4.25 4.45 -0.63
C ASP A 129 3.77 5.50 0.39
N MET A 130 2.50 5.92 0.30
CA MET A 130 1.90 6.78 1.32
C MET A 130 1.73 6.06 2.66
N ASN A 131 1.27 4.81 2.67
CA ASN A 131 1.19 4.03 3.92
C ASN A 131 2.57 3.85 4.57
N ARG A 132 3.63 3.68 3.77
CA ARG A 132 5.02 3.61 4.24
C ARG A 132 5.46 4.91 4.89
N ALA A 133 5.18 6.04 4.25
CA ALA A 133 5.51 7.36 4.77
C ALA A 133 4.78 7.64 6.10
N VAL A 134 3.48 7.30 6.18
CA VAL A 134 2.70 7.43 7.42
C VAL A 134 3.23 6.49 8.51
N LEU A 135 3.51 5.23 8.18
CA LEU A 135 4.08 4.27 9.14
C LEU A 135 5.39 4.78 9.73
N ALA A 136 6.30 5.32 8.91
CA ALA A 136 7.57 5.88 9.39
C ALA A 136 7.36 7.01 10.42
N LEU A 137 6.32 7.83 10.25
CA LEU A 137 5.99 8.92 11.16
C LEU A 137 5.27 8.44 12.43
N VAL A 138 4.32 7.51 12.29
CA VAL A 138 3.61 6.93 13.45
C VAL A 138 4.56 6.12 14.33
N ALA A 139 5.44 5.31 13.74
CA ALA A 139 6.39 4.48 14.49
C ALA A 139 7.31 5.29 15.40
N ARG A 140 7.66 6.54 15.03
CA ARG A 140 8.43 7.46 15.89
C ARG A 140 7.67 7.90 17.14
N GLN A 141 6.34 7.78 17.14
CA GLN A 141 5.46 8.21 18.21
C GLN A 141 4.99 7.04 19.10
N VAL A 142 5.28 5.79 18.71
CA VAL A 142 4.88 4.58 19.41
C VAL A 142 6.13 3.75 19.76
N PRO A 143 6.80 4.03 20.90
CA PRO A 143 8.08 3.40 21.24
C PRO A 143 7.97 1.90 21.57
N HIS A 144 6.77 1.42 21.90
CA HIS A 144 6.50 0.04 22.27
C HIS A 144 5.33 -0.50 21.44
N PRO A 145 5.56 -0.83 20.16
CA PRO A 145 4.50 -1.31 19.29
C PRO A 145 3.98 -2.68 19.76
N ALA A 146 2.67 -2.88 19.68
CA ALA A 146 1.99 -4.12 20.02
C ALA A 146 2.32 -5.28 19.07
N PHE A 147 2.87 -4.97 17.89
CA PHE A 147 3.25 -5.94 16.87
C PHE A 147 4.77 -5.99 16.69
N PRO A 148 5.38 -7.18 16.56
CA PRO A 148 6.83 -7.33 16.41
C PRO A 148 7.36 -6.76 15.09
N ARG A 149 6.51 -6.73 14.04
CA ARG A 149 6.81 -6.08 12.77
C ARG A 149 5.52 -5.63 12.07
N VAL A 150 5.68 -4.70 11.14
CA VAL A 150 4.62 -4.22 10.24
C VAL A 150 5.02 -4.54 8.80
N VAL A 151 4.12 -5.16 8.04
CA VAL A 151 4.30 -5.53 6.63
C VAL A 151 3.33 -4.70 5.80
N LEU A 152 3.82 -4.06 4.74
CA LEU A 152 2.96 -3.45 3.73
C LEU A 152 2.70 -4.47 2.64
N ASP A 153 1.43 -4.78 2.40
CA ASP A 153 1.02 -5.74 1.39
C ASP A 153 1.43 -5.28 -0.02
N PRO A 154 2.25 -6.05 -0.76
CA PRO A 154 2.61 -5.71 -2.12
C PRO A 154 1.44 -5.91 -3.12
N ASP A 155 0.32 -6.52 -2.74
CA ASP A 155 -0.77 -6.84 -3.66
C ASP A 155 -1.90 -5.79 -3.63
N GLU A 156 -1.58 -4.54 -3.96
CA GLU A 156 -2.57 -3.45 -3.94
C GLU A 156 -3.32 -3.25 -5.26
N VAL A 157 -2.79 -3.76 -6.37
CA VAL A 157 -3.29 -3.38 -7.70
C VAL A 157 -4.58 -4.13 -8.01
N VAL A 158 -5.66 -3.37 -8.23
CA VAL A 158 -6.94 -3.91 -8.70
C VAL A 158 -6.98 -3.81 -10.22
N VAL A 159 -7.26 -4.93 -10.88
CA VAL A 159 -7.35 -5.01 -12.35
C VAL A 159 -8.66 -5.69 -12.73
N ASN A 160 -9.32 -5.15 -13.76
CA ASN A 160 -10.42 -5.82 -14.45
C ASN A 160 -10.00 -6.05 -15.90
N GLU A 161 -9.41 -7.22 -16.20
CA GLU A 161 -8.85 -7.49 -17.53
C GLU A 161 -9.91 -7.54 -18.63
N GLN A 162 -11.12 -7.99 -18.29
CA GLN A 162 -12.22 -8.11 -19.24
C GLN A 162 -12.81 -6.74 -19.60
N GLN A 163 -12.88 -5.83 -18.62
CA GLN A 163 -13.43 -4.49 -18.77
C GLN A 163 -12.58 -3.47 -17.97
N PRO A 164 -11.41 -3.06 -18.48
CA PRO A 164 -10.52 -2.14 -17.75
C PRO A 164 -11.18 -0.80 -17.37
N GLY A 165 -12.14 -0.32 -18.16
CA GLY A 165 -12.91 0.88 -17.85
C GLY A 165 -13.92 0.71 -16.68
N MET A 166 -14.12 -0.52 -16.21
CA MET A 166 -15.07 -0.89 -15.15
C MET A 166 -14.37 -1.41 -13.88
N THR A 167 -13.10 -1.06 -13.66
CA THR A 167 -12.36 -1.42 -12.43
C THR A 167 -12.82 -0.66 -11.18
N GLY A 168 -13.49 0.49 -11.33
CA GLY A 168 -13.95 1.31 -10.20
C GLY A 168 -14.81 0.57 -9.14
N PRO A 169 -15.85 -0.18 -9.55
CA PRO A 169 -16.60 -1.06 -8.65
C PRO A 169 -15.75 -2.09 -7.90
N ASP A 170 -14.78 -2.72 -8.56
CA ASP A 170 -13.90 -3.72 -7.95
C ASP A 170 -12.96 -3.06 -6.91
N TRP A 171 -12.50 -1.85 -7.20
CA TRP A 171 -11.72 -1.03 -6.27
C TRP A 171 -12.53 -0.61 -5.03
N LEU A 172 -13.81 -0.29 -5.20
CA LEU A 172 -14.70 0.05 -4.09
C LEU A 172 -15.18 -1.17 -3.29
N ALA A 173 -15.04 -2.38 -3.84
CA ALA A 173 -15.47 -3.59 -3.17
C ALA A 173 -14.80 -3.76 -1.79
N PRO A 174 -15.53 -4.26 -0.77
CA PRO A 174 -15.01 -4.39 0.58
C PRO A 174 -13.69 -5.18 0.65
N PHE A 175 -12.79 -4.77 1.54
CA PHE A 175 -11.58 -5.53 1.90
C PHE A 175 -11.13 -5.23 3.32
N THR A 176 -10.37 -6.15 3.91
CA THR A 176 -9.78 -5.97 5.23
C THR A 176 -8.55 -5.09 5.15
N LEU A 177 -8.56 -3.96 5.85
CA LEU A 177 -7.53 -2.93 5.79
C LEU A 177 -6.24 -3.33 6.52
N ALA A 178 -6.37 -4.12 7.58
CA ALA A 178 -5.23 -4.65 8.32
C ALA A 178 -5.51 -6.06 8.85
N THR A 179 -4.55 -6.97 8.72
CA THR A 179 -4.62 -8.35 9.23
C THR A 179 -3.42 -8.66 10.11
N VAL A 180 -3.51 -9.74 10.90
CA VAL A 180 -2.38 -10.27 11.67
C VAL A 180 -1.94 -11.57 11.02
N ASP A 181 -0.69 -11.62 10.57
CA ASP A 181 -0.08 -12.81 9.98
C ASP A 181 0.13 -13.89 11.06
N ALA A 182 0.33 -15.15 10.63
CA ALA A 182 0.54 -16.28 11.55
C ALA A 182 1.73 -16.12 12.51
N ASP A 183 2.72 -15.29 12.14
CA ASP A 183 3.88 -14.97 12.97
C ASP A 183 3.68 -13.72 13.86
N GLY A 184 2.45 -13.23 13.96
CA GLY A 184 2.09 -12.08 14.80
C GLY A 184 2.32 -10.72 14.16
N SER A 185 2.77 -10.67 12.91
CA SER A 185 3.03 -9.41 12.20
C SER A 185 1.74 -8.68 11.82
N LEU A 186 1.72 -7.36 11.94
CA LEU A 186 0.63 -6.55 11.39
C LEU A 186 0.85 -6.37 9.89
N ARG A 187 -0.08 -6.83 9.06
CA ARG A 187 -0.10 -6.57 7.62
C ARG A 187 -1.08 -5.45 7.31
N ILE A 188 -0.62 -4.41 6.63
CA ILE A 188 -1.43 -3.28 6.16
C ILE A 188 -1.71 -3.48 4.68
N HIS A 189 -2.98 -3.50 4.33
CA HIS A 189 -3.44 -3.64 2.97
C HIS A 189 -3.79 -2.27 2.37
N SER A 190 -3.68 -2.17 1.06
CA SER A 190 -4.23 -1.08 0.26
C SER A 190 -4.89 -1.67 -0.98
N LYS A 191 -5.67 -0.85 -1.66
CA LYS A 191 -6.20 -1.14 -2.98
C LYS A 191 -6.01 0.10 -3.83
N GLY A 192 -5.49 -0.07 -5.03
CA GLY A 192 -5.33 1.01 -5.98
C GLY A 192 -5.35 0.57 -7.42
N PHE A 193 -5.63 1.51 -8.30
CA PHE A 193 -5.49 1.36 -9.73
C PHE A 193 -5.35 2.73 -10.37
N ILE A 194 -4.77 2.77 -11.56
CA ILE A 194 -4.60 3.99 -12.34
C ILE A 194 -5.36 3.81 -13.65
N VAL A 195 -6.13 4.82 -14.01
CA VAL A 195 -6.64 4.97 -15.37
C VAL A 195 -5.74 5.98 -16.04
N ASP A 196 -4.63 5.54 -16.63
CA ASP A 196 -3.66 6.43 -17.27
C ASP A 196 -4.32 7.29 -18.35
N PHE A 197 -3.94 8.57 -18.42
CA PHE A 197 -4.52 9.51 -19.37
C PHE A 197 -4.13 9.21 -20.81
N LEU A 198 -2.86 8.85 -21.02
CA LEU A 198 -2.26 8.62 -22.32
C LEU A 198 -2.32 7.14 -22.76
N ASP A 199 -2.82 6.23 -21.93
CA ASP A 199 -2.93 4.82 -22.28
C ASP A 199 -4.04 4.59 -23.32
N PRO A 200 -3.71 4.03 -24.50
CA PRO A 200 -4.68 3.74 -25.56
C PRO A 200 -5.86 2.86 -25.12
N ARG A 201 -5.68 1.98 -24.13
CA ARG A 201 -6.75 1.12 -23.58
C ARG A 201 -7.93 1.94 -23.04
N PHE A 202 -7.66 3.16 -22.57
CA PHE A 202 -8.67 4.05 -22.00
C PHE A 202 -9.12 5.15 -22.96
N ALA A 203 -8.59 5.22 -24.19
CA ALA A 203 -8.84 6.33 -25.11
C ALA A 203 -10.32 6.58 -25.44
N ALA A 204 -11.15 5.54 -25.42
CA ALA A 204 -12.60 5.63 -25.65
C ALA A 204 -13.40 6.08 -24.41
N MET A 205 -12.78 6.13 -23.23
CA MET A 205 -13.44 6.61 -22.01
C MET A 205 -13.57 8.13 -22.02
N PRO A 206 -14.66 8.70 -21.46
CA PRO A 206 -14.76 10.14 -21.34
C PRO A 206 -13.59 10.71 -20.52
N GLU A 207 -13.07 11.86 -20.94
CA GLU A 207 -11.82 12.42 -20.44
C GLU A 207 -11.76 12.53 -18.90
N ARG A 208 -12.87 12.92 -18.27
CA ARG A 208 -13.01 13.04 -16.82
C ARG A 208 -12.77 11.74 -16.02
N PHE A 209 -12.80 10.58 -16.69
CA PHE A 209 -12.53 9.28 -16.05
C PHE A 209 -11.05 8.87 -16.16
N ARG A 210 -10.29 9.55 -17.03
CA ARG A 210 -8.89 9.25 -17.31
C ARG A 210 -7.94 10.16 -16.53
N GLY A 211 -6.72 9.69 -16.38
CA GLY A 211 -5.66 10.27 -15.59
C GLY A 211 -6.01 10.39 -14.10
N VAL A 212 -6.60 9.34 -13.54
CA VAL A 212 -6.97 9.30 -12.11
C VAL A 212 -6.31 8.10 -11.47
N HIS A 213 -5.63 8.35 -10.34
CA HIS A 213 -5.03 7.31 -9.52
C HIS A 213 -5.92 7.12 -8.28
N TYR A 214 -6.55 5.97 -8.19
CA TYR A 214 -7.48 5.62 -7.12
C TYR A 214 -6.71 4.88 -6.04
N CYS A 215 -6.83 5.29 -4.78
CA CYS A 215 -6.13 4.66 -3.66
C CYS A 215 -7.01 4.52 -2.43
N HIS A 216 -6.87 3.40 -1.72
CA HIS A 216 -7.34 3.20 -0.36
C HIS A 216 -6.14 3.12 0.59
N PHE A 217 -6.18 3.90 1.66
CA PHE A 217 -5.10 4.02 2.65
C PHE A 217 -5.61 3.68 4.05
N ILE A 218 -4.68 3.32 4.94
CA ILE A 218 -4.96 3.26 6.37
C ILE A 218 -4.95 4.65 6.97
N ALA A 219 -5.94 4.98 7.81
CA ALA A 219 -5.95 6.27 8.49
C ALA A 219 -4.81 6.35 9.53
N PRO A 220 -4.08 7.48 9.64
CA PRO A 220 -2.95 7.60 10.57
C PRO A 220 -3.29 7.27 12.03
N ASP A 221 -4.44 7.74 12.51
CA ASP A 221 -4.86 7.52 13.90
C ASP A 221 -5.27 6.08 14.17
N TYR A 222 -5.88 5.41 13.18
CA TYR A 222 -6.16 3.98 13.28
C TYR A 222 -4.87 3.16 13.25
N LEU A 223 -3.91 3.49 12.39
CA LEU A 223 -2.59 2.86 12.40
C LEU A 223 -1.89 3.04 13.75
N ARG A 224 -1.92 4.25 14.31
CA ARG A 224 -1.39 4.51 15.66
C ARG A 224 -2.08 3.64 16.70
N ALA A 225 -3.41 3.59 16.71
CA ALA A 225 -4.18 2.79 17.66
C ALA A 225 -3.87 1.30 17.55
N LEU A 226 -3.67 0.76 16.33
CA LEU A 226 -3.19 -0.60 16.12
C LEU A 226 -1.82 -0.80 16.76
N LEU A 227 -0.85 0.06 16.43
CA LEU A 227 0.51 -0.05 16.98
C LEU A 227 0.55 0.12 18.49
N GLU A 228 -0.36 0.89 19.09
CA GLU A 228 -0.48 1.02 20.55
C GLU A 228 -1.27 -0.14 21.21
N GLY A 229 -1.84 -1.05 20.43
CA GLY A 229 -2.70 -2.13 20.93
C GLY A 229 -4.08 -1.66 21.43
N LYS A 230 -4.48 -0.43 21.08
CA LYS A 230 -5.77 0.17 21.46
C LYS A 230 -6.88 -0.11 20.46
N ALA A 231 -6.54 -0.58 19.27
CA ALA A 231 -7.47 -1.06 18.26
C ALA A 231 -7.09 -2.47 17.80
N GLY A 232 -8.09 -3.26 17.40
CA GLY A 232 -7.87 -4.56 16.77
C GLY A 232 -7.69 -4.42 15.28
N ALA A 233 -6.88 -5.31 14.67
CA ALA A 233 -6.89 -5.50 13.22
C ALA A 233 -8.26 -6.06 12.76
N GLY A 234 -8.49 -6.13 11.45
CA GLY A 234 -9.71 -6.68 10.88
C GLY A 234 -10.76 -5.66 10.44
N ALA A 235 -10.48 -4.35 10.57
CA ALA A 235 -11.36 -3.33 10.00
C ALA A 235 -11.56 -3.54 8.50
N VAL A 236 -12.82 -3.52 8.06
CA VAL A 236 -13.21 -3.64 6.66
C VAL A 236 -13.64 -2.27 6.14
N ILE A 237 -13.06 -1.84 5.02
CA ILE A 237 -13.47 -0.64 4.31
C ILE A 237 -13.91 -1.00 2.89
N GLY A 238 -14.61 -0.07 2.23
CA GLY A 238 -15.23 -0.34 0.94
C GLY A 238 -16.71 -0.72 1.08
N ARG A 239 -17.44 -0.58 -0.02
CA ARG A 239 -18.85 -0.96 -0.12
C ARG A 239 -19.12 -1.46 -1.52
N LYS A 240 -19.78 -2.61 -1.63
CA LYS A 240 -20.22 -3.13 -2.92
C LYS A 240 -21.18 -2.12 -3.56
N LEU A 241 -20.96 -1.79 -4.83
CA LEU A 241 -21.89 -0.98 -5.59
C LEU A 241 -22.99 -1.88 -6.15
N ASP A 242 -24.24 -1.50 -5.89
CA ASP A 242 -25.39 -2.07 -6.58
C ASP A 242 -25.49 -1.39 -7.94
N LEU A 243 -24.71 -1.90 -8.90
CA LEU A 243 -24.82 -1.45 -10.28
C LEU A 243 -26.10 -2.03 -10.89
N PRO A 244 -26.88 -1.24 -11.66
CA PRO A 244 -27.92 -1.80 -12.51
C PRO A 244 -27.28 -2.84 -13.44
N ALA A 245 -27.97 -3.96 -13.66
CA ALA A 245 -27.52 -4.95 -14.64
C ALA A 245 -27.22 -4.25 -15.98
N ALA A 246 -26.08 -4.58 -16.59
CA ALA A 246 -25.72 -4.07 -17.90
C ALA A 246 -26.86 -4.36 -18.87
N ARG A 247 -27.43 -3.31 -19.48
CA ARG A 247 -28.43 -3.44 -20.54
C ARG A 247 -27.75 -3.74 -21.85
#